data_AF-A0A938EDG5-F1
#
_entry.id   AF-A0A938EDG5-F1
#
_cell.length_a   1.000
_cell.length_b   1.000
_cell.length_c   1.000
_cell.angle_alpha   90.00
_cell.angle_beta   90.00
_cell.angle_gamma   90.00
#
_symmetry.space_group_name_H-M   'P 1'
#
loop_
_entity.id
_entity.type
_entity.pdbx_description
1 polymer ?
#
loop_
_entity_poly.entity_id
_entity_poly.type
_entity_poly.pdbx_seq_one_letter_code
_entity_poly.pdbx_strand_id
1 'polypeptide(L)'
;VDGAGAKTLLPDMWERARPLLAGAVAVTLDETAAAIRLLVERAHVVAEGAGALSVAAALRGAGGPGRVVCVVSGGNIDASRLAAILAGRTPD
;
A
#
# COMPACT_ATOMS: atom_id res chain seq x y z
N VAL A 1 4.21 6.54 4.74
CA VAL A 1 3.01 7.08 4.04
C VAL A 1 2.02 7.58 5.07
N ASP A 2 1.39 8.73 4.83
CA ASP A 2 0.68 9.46 5.87
C ASP A 2 -0.56 8.72 6.41
N GLY A 3 -1.36 8.13 5.51
CA GLY A 3 -2.58 7.38 5.87
C GLY A 3 -2.35 6.08 6.65
N ALA A 4 -1.11 5.63 6.80
CA ALA A 4 -0.72 4.47 7.62
C ALA A 4 0.44 4.81 8.59
N GLY A 5 0.57 6.09 8.97
CA GLY A 5 1.68 6.61 9.78
C GLY A 5 1.46 6.60 11.30
N ALA A 6 0.41 5.95 11.80
CA ALA A 6 0.12 5.92 13.24
C ALA A 6 1.24 5.20 14.02
N LYS A 7 1.66 5.78 15.15
CA LYS A 7 2.71 5.21 16.01
C LYS A 7 2.22 4.07 16.91
N THR A 8 0.91 3.90 17.01
CA THR A 8 0.27 2.93 17.89
C THR A 8 -0.94 2.33 17.20
N LEU A 9 -1.29 1.10 17.60
CA LEU A 9 -2.58 0.49 17.27
C LEU A 9 -3.58 0.83 18.38
N LEU A 10 -4.85 0.98 18.00
CA LEU A 10 -5.93 1.12 18.98
C LEU A 10 -6.13 -0.24 19.68
N PRO A 11 -5.99 -0.33 21.03
CA PRO A 11 -6.02 -1.62 21.73
C PRO A 11 -7.25 -2.46 21.43
N ASP A 12 -8.44 -1.85 21.46
CA ASP A 12 -9.70 -2.54 21.22
C ASP A 12 -9.82 -3.08 19.79
N MET A 13 -9.22 -2.39 18.80
CA MET A 13 -9.21 -2.85 17.41
C MET A 13 -8.17 -3.95 17.22
N TRP A 14 -7.02 -3.83 17.87
CA TRP A 14 -5.97 -4.85 17.80
C TRP A 14 -6.44 -6.19 18.39
N GLU A 15 -7.11 -6.19 19.54
CA GLU A 15 -7.62 -7.43 20.13
C GLU A 15 -8.64 -8.13 19.23
N ARG A 16 -9.46 -7.37 18.48
CA ARG A 16 -10.41 -7.93 17.51
C ARG A 16 -9.73 -8.48 16.26
N ALA A 17 -8.71 -7.78 15.76
CA ALA A 17 -8.04 -8.14 14.51
C ALA A 17 -7.02 -9.27 14.67
N ARG A 18 -6.22 -9.26 15.75
CA ARG A 18 -5.11 -10.21 15.98
C ARG A 18 -5.44 -11.68 15.72
N PRO A 19 -6.57 -12.26 16.21
CA PRO A 19 -6.86 -13.68 15.97
C PRO A 19 -7.23 -14.00 14.51
N LEU A 20 -7.55 -13.00 13.69
CA LEU A 20 -7.93 -13.15 12.28
C LEU A 20 -6.75 -12.94 11.32
N LEU A 21 -5.64 -12.39 11.81
CA LEU A 21 -4.48 -12.04 11.00
C LEU A 21 -3.47 -13.19 10.98
N ALA A 22 -3.06 -13.59 9.78
CA ALA A 22 -1.95 -14.52 9.62
C ALA A 22 -0.58 -13.88 9.93
N GLY A 23 -0.49 -12.55 9.85
CA GLY A 23 0.74 -11.80 10.10
C GLY A 23 0.68 -10.38 9.53
N ALA A 24 1.84 -9.70 9.54
CA ALA A 24 2.03 -8.38 8.97
C ALA A 24 3.28 -8.36 8.09
N VAL A 25 3.28 -7.50 7.07
CA VAL A 25 4.38 -7.33 6.13
C VAL A 25 4.76 -5.86 6.09
N ALA A 26 6.05 -5.57 6.20
CA ALA A 26 6.59 -4.23 6.02
C ALA A 26 7.09 -4.07 4.58
N VAL A 27 6.76 -2.93 3.96
CA VAL A 27 7.21 -2.53 2.62
C VAL A 27 7.90 -1.17 2.67
N THR A 28 8.82 -0.92 1.76
CA THR A 28 9.55 0.35 1.66
C THR A 28 8.73 1.41 0.94
N LEU A 29 9.16 2.68 1.03
CA LEU A 29 8.56 3.77 0.25
C LEU A 29 8.77 3.56 -1.26
N ASP A 30 9.92 3.03 -1.68
CA ASP A 30 10.19 2.70 -3.08
C ASP A 30 9.26 1.59 -3.60
N GLU A 31 9.06 0.54 -2.81
CA GLU A 31 8.11 -0.54 -3.14
C GLU A 31 6.69 0.01 -3.26
N THR A 32 6.32 0.92 -2.38
CA THR A 32 5.01 1.59 -2.39
C THR A 32 4.85 2.49 -3.62
N ALA A 33 5.85 3.29 -3.96
CA ALA A 33 5.85 4.14 -5.15
C ALA A 33 5.75 3.29 -6.44
N ALA A 34 6.49 2.18 -6.52
CA ALA A 34 6.41 1.25 -7.63
C ALA A 34 5.00 0.62 -7.75
N ALA A 35 4.36 0.28 -6.63
CA ALA A 35 3.00 -0.24 -6.62
C ALA A 35 1.95 0.80 -7.08
N ILE A 36 2.08 2.06 -6.67
CA ILE A 36 1.23 3.16 -7.16
C ILE A 36 1.39 3.30 -8.69
N ARG A 37 2.64 3.33 -9.18
CA ARG A 37 2.90 3.41 -10.62
C ARG A 37 2.25 2.26 -11.39
N LEU A 38 2.41 1.03 -10.88
CA LEU A 38 1.79 -0.15 -11.48
C LEU A 38 0.26 -0.04 -11.56
N LEU A 39 -0.38 0.39 -10.47
CA LEU A 39 -1.84 0.58 -10.41
C LEU A 39 -2.33 1.58 -11.46
N VAL A 40 -1.62 2.69 -11.64
CA VAL A 40 -1.97 3.68 -12.66
C VAL A 40 -1.76 3.15 -14.07
N GLU A 41 -0.62 2.52 -14.34
CA GLU A 41 -0.25 2.04 -15.67
C GLU A 41 -1.07 0.84 -16.16
N ARG A 42 -1.47 -0.05 -15.24
CA ARG A 42 -2.08 -1.34 -15.59
C ARG A 42 -3.54 -1.47 -15.22
N ALA A 43 -3.98 -0.77 -14.17
CA ALA A 43 -5.35 -0.82 -13.70
C ALA A 43 -6.09 0.51 -13.88
N HIS A 44 -5.40 1.58 -14.29
CA HIS A 44 -5.96 2.94 -14.36
C HIS A 44 -6.57 3.40 -13.03
N VAL A 45 -5.99 2.93 -11.91
CA VAL A 45 -6.39 3.30 -10.55
C VAL A 45 -5.33 4.21 -9.95
N VAL A 46 -5.76 5.38 -9.47
CA VAL A 46 -4.90 6.30 -8.72
C VAL A 46 -5.03 5.98 -7.23
N ALA A 47 -3.94 5.49 -6.63
CA ALA A 47 -3.86 5.19 -5.20
C ALA A 47 -2.97 6.20 -4.47
N GLU A 48 -3.30 6.47 -3.21
CA GLU A 48 -2.37 7.13 -2.29
C GLU A 48 -1.36 6.12 -1.72
N GLY A 49 -0.37 6.63 -0.97
CA GLY A 49 0.65 5.80 -0.33
C GLY A 49 0.08 4.63 0.48
N ALA A 50 -0.85 4.90 1.41
CA ALA A 50 -1.48 3.86 2.21
C ALA A 50 -2.33 2.89 1.35
N GLY A 51 -3.01 3.43 0.33
CA GLY A 51 -3.84 2.65 -0.59
C GLY A 51 -3.07 1.63 -1.44
N ALA A 52 -1.75 1.82 -1.62
CA ALA A 52 -0.92 0.93 -2.43
C ALA A 52 -0.15 -0.13 -1.61
N LEU A 53 -0.18 -0.08 -0.27
CA LEU A 53 0.63 -0.96 0.59
C LEU A 53 0.31 -2.44 0.39
N SER A 54 -0.97 -2.79 0.23
CA SER A 54 -1.40 -4.19 0.03
C SER A 54 -0.90 -4.76 -1.30
N VAL A 55 -0.82 -3.91 -2.34
CA VAL A 55 -0.29 -4.27 -3.66
C VAL A 55 1.22 -4.41 -3.62
N ALA A 56 1.92 -3.47 -2.95
CA ALA A 56 3.37 -3.56 -2.74
C ALA A 56 3.76 -4.86 -2.03
N ALA A 57 3.00 -5.25 -1.00
CA ALA A 57 3.24 -6.51 -0.29
C ALA A 57 3.00 -7.73 -1.21
N ALA A 58 1.90 -7.74 -1.98
CA ALA A 58 1.60 -8.85 -2.89
C ALA A 58 2.65 -9.01 -3.99
N LEU A 59 3.21 -7.92 -4.50
CA LEU A 59 4.30 -7.95 -5.49
C LEU A 59 5.59 -8.58 -4.96
N ARG A 60 5.79 -8.59 -3.64
CA ARG A 60 6.89 -9.32 -2.97
C ARG A 60 6.57 -10.80 -2.72
N GLY A 61 5.40 -11.26 -3.13
CA GLY A 61 4.92 -12.62 -2.88
C GLY A 61 4.14 -12.80 -1.58
N ALA A 62 3.75 -11.71 -0.89
CA ALA A 62 2.82 -11.83 0.24
C ALA A 62 1.46 -12.35 -0.25
N GLY A 63 0.83 -13.22 0.56
CA GLY A 63 -0.42 -13.90 0.18
C GLY A 63 -0.21 -15.31 -0.38
N GLY A 64 1.03 -15.71 -0.70
CA GLY A 64 1.36 -17.06 -1.12
C GLY A 64 0.91 -17.40 -2.55
N PRO A 65 0.98 -18.69 -2.94
CA PRO A 65 0.61 -19.11 -4.28
C PRO A 65 -0.92 -19.05 -4.50
N GLY A 66 -1.33 -18.73 -5.72
CA GLY A 66 -2.73 -18.73 -6.13
C GLY A 66 -3.30 -17.33 -6.35
N ARG A 67 -4.61 -17.18 -6.15
CA ARG A 67 -5.31 -15.91 -6.36
C ARG A 67 -5.13 -15.02 -5.14
N VAL A 68 -4.53 -13.85 -5.33
CA VAL A 68 -4.35 -12.82 -4.30
C VAL A 68 -5.29 -11.66 -4.57
N VAL A 69 -5.91 -11.13 -3.52
CA VAL A 69 -6.75 -9.93 -3.56
C VAL A 69 -6.09 -8.84 -2.73
N CYS A 70 -5.90 -7.67 -3.33
CA CYS A 70 -5.36 -6.49 -2.67
C CYS A 70 -6.48 -5.44 -2.52
N VAL A 71 -6.58 -4.86 -1.33
CA VAL A 71 -7.51 -3.74 -1.08
C VAL A 71 -6.79 -2.43 -1.35
N VAL A 72 -7.29 -1.65 -2.32
CA VAL A 72 -6.87 -0.27 -2.56
C VAL A 72 -7.73 0.66 -1.72
N SER A 73 -7.24 1.06 -0.55
CA SER A 73 -8.06 1.69 0.49
C SER A 73 -8.32 3.19 0.29
N GLY A 74 -7.57 3.86 -0.60
CA GLY A 74 -7.67 5.30 -0.80
C GLY A 74 -6.85 5.82 -1.98
N GLY A 75 -7.20 7.01 -2.45
CA GLY A 75 -6.65 7.65 -3.66
C GLY A 75 -6.36 9.14 -3.51
N ASN A 76 -6.33 9.66 -2.27
CA ASN A 76 -6.12 11.08 -1.99
C ASN A 76 -4.63 11.46 -2.11
N ILE A 77 -4.12 11.53 -3.33
CA ILE A 77 -2.73 11.86 -3.63
C ILE A 77 -2.62 13.19 -4.37
N ASP A 78 -1.65 14.00 -3.97
CA ASP A 78 -1.32 15.24 -4.68
C ASP A 78 -0.76 14.98 -6.08
N ALA A 79 -1.15 15.80 -7.04
CA ALA A 79 -0.76 15.65 -8.44
C ALA A 79 0.77 15.71 -8.65
N SER A 80 1.49 16.53 -7.87
CA SER A 80 2.95 16.63 -7.97
C SER A 80 3.66 15.37 -7.47
N ARG A 81 3.15 14.76 -6.39
CA ARG A 81 3.64 13.47 -5.86
C ARG A 81 3.37 12.35 -6.85
N LEU A 82 2.15 12.30 -7.41
CA LEU A 82 1.79 11.33 -8.43
C LEU A 82 2.69 11.47 -9.66
N ALA A 83 2.89 12.69 -10.16
CA ALA A 83 3.78 12.95 -11.30
C ALA A 83 5.22 12.50 -11.01
N ALA A 84 5.75 12.71 -9.80
CA ALA A 84 7.07 12.23 -9.42
C ALA A 84 7.17 10.69 -9.44
N ILE A 85 6.14 10.00 -8.92
CA ILE A 85 6.05 8.53 -8.92
C ILE A 85 6.00 7.97 -10.35
N LEU A 86 5.17 8.56 -11.20
CA LEU A 86 5.06 8.19 -12.61
C LEU A 86 6.36 8.44 -13.37
N ALA A 87 7.12 9.47 -12.99
CA ALA A 87 8.46 9.75 -13.50
C ALA A 87 9.56 8.83 -12.92
N GLY A 88 9.22 7.81 -12.13
CA GLY A 88 10.18 6.85 -11.62
C GLY A 88 10.81 7.19 -10.27
N ARG A 89 10.37 8.26 -9.61
CA ARG A 89 10.95 8.76 -8.36
C ARG A 89 10.11 8.36 -7.15
N THR A 90 10.75 8.29 -5.98
CA THR A 90 10.06 8.13 -4.69
C THR A 90 9.98 9.50 -4.02
N PRO A 91 8.77 10.06 -3.81
CA PRO A 91 8.60 11.34 -3.10
C PRO A 91 8.82 11.18 -1.59
N ASP A 92 9.36 12.21 -0.95
CA ASP A 92 9.56 12.28 0.51
C ASP A 92 8.26 12.27 1.32
#